data_AF-A0A3M2BRV7-F1
#
_entry.id   AF-A0A3M2BRV7-F1
#
_cell.length_a   1.000
_cell.length_b   1.000
_cell.length_c   1.000
_cell.angle_alpha   90.00
_cell.angle_beta   90.00
_cell.angle_gamma   90.00
#
_symmetry.space_group_name_H-M   'P 1'
#
loop_
_entity.id
_entity.type
_entity.pdbx_description
1 polymer ?
#
loop_
_entity_poly.entity_id
_entity_poly.type
_entity_poly.pdbx_seq_one_letter_code
_entity_poly.pdbx_strand_id
1 'polypeptide(L)' 'AERDRRDESREAAPLQQASDARVIDTTTMTIPEVVETVLEYYAGTKQD' A
#
# COMPACT_ATOMS: atom_id res chain seq x y z
N ALA A 1 -4.50 -0.20 -14.80
CA ALA A 1 -4.78 -1.52 -15.38
C ALA A 1 -3.63 -2.05 -16.24
N GLU A 2 -3.38 -1.52 -17.45
CA GLU A 2 -2.31 -2.06 -18.33
C GLU A 2 -0.91 -1.95 -17.71
N ARG A 3 -0.59 -0.78 -17.15
CA ARG A 3 0.68 -0.57 -16.42
C ARG A 3 0.83 -1.56 -15.26
N ASP A 4 -0.20 -1.71 -14.45
CA ASP A 4 -0.13 -2.56 -13.24
C ASP A 4 0.09 -4.03 -13.64
N ARG A 5 -0.60 -4.53 -14.68
CA ARG A 5 -0.36 -5.87 -15.25
C ARG A 5 1.08 -6.05 -15.74
N ARG A 6 1.65 -5.03 -16.39
CA ARG A 6 3.04 -5.07 -16.85
C ARG A 6 4.02 -5.04 -15.67
N ASP A 7 3.74 -4.22 -14.67
CA ASP A 7 4.61 -4.06 -13.50
C ASP A 7 4.54 -5.27 -12.56
N GLU A 8 3.44 -6.01 -12.53
CA GLU A 8 3.31 -7.31 -11.81
C GLU A 8 4.07 -8.44 -12.52
N SER A 9 4.19 -8.41 -13.85
CA SER A 9 4.75 -9.51 -14.66
C SER A 9 6.23 -9.35 -15.04
N ARG A 10 6.88 -8.25 -14.65
CA ARG A 10 8.30 -7.99 -14.91
C ARG A 10 9.20 -9.01 -14.19
N GLU A 11 10.23 -9.50 -14.89
CA GLU A 11 11.17 -10.51 -14.39
C GLU A 11 12.00 -10.01 -13.20
N ALA A 12 12.44 -8.76 -13.23
CA ALA A 12 13.25 -8.15 -12.16
C ALA A 12 12.42 -7.19 -11.29
N ALA A 13 12.39 -7.43 -9.98
CA ALA A 13 11.69 -6.63 -8.97
C ALA A 13 10.19 -6.36 -9.28
N PRO A 14 9.37 -7.42 -9.47
CA PRO A 14 7.94 -7.28 -9.77
C PRO A 14 7.18 -6.46 -8.73
N LEU A 15 6.09 -5.83 -9.17
CA LEU A 15 5.11 -5.22 -8.29
C LEU A 15 4.42 -6.32 -7.49
N GLN A 16 4.84 -6.48 -6.24
CA GLN A 16 4.30 -7.47 -5.33
C GLN A 16 4.30 -6.91 -3.91
N GLN A 17 3.28 -7.25 -3.13
CA GLN A 17 3.23 -6.94 -1.71
C GLN A 17 4.31 -7.74 -0.95
N ALA A 18 5.09 -7.06 -0.11
CA ALA A 18 6.03 -7.72 0.80
C ALA A 18 5.30 -8.49 1.91
N SER A 19 5.93 -9.51 2.48
CA SER A 19 5.30 -10.37 3.51
C SER A 19 4.90 -9.64 4.79
N ASP A 20 5.57 -8.54 5.09
CA ASP A 20 5.36 -7.68 6.26
C ASP A 20 4.65 -6.36 5.91
N ALA A 21 4.35 -6.12 4.63
CA ALA A 21 3.67 -4.91 4.18
C ALA A 21 2.16 -5.01 4.39
N ARG A 22 1.54 -3.87 4.73
CA ARG A 22 0.08 -3.71 4.83
C ARG A 22 -0.46 -3.02 3.59
N VAL A 23 -1.58 -3.51 3.04
CA VAL A 23 -2.31 -2.80 1.98
C VAL A 23 -3.20 -1.75 2.62
N ILE A 24 -3.07 -0.50 2.17
CA ILE A 24 -3.96 0.60 2.55
C ILE A 24 -4.77 0.93 1.30
N ASP A 25 -6.06 0.57 1.30
CA ASP A 25 -6.98 0.97 0.22
C ASP A 25 -7.41 2.41 0.44
N THR A 26 -6.90 3.31 -0.40
CA THR A 26 -7.17 4.75 -0.33
C THR A 26 -8.27 5.20 -1.28
N THR A 27 -9.03 4.28 -1.89
CA THR A 27 -10.02 4.59 -2.95
C THR A 27 -11.03 5.66 -2.53
N THR A 28 -11.41 5.68 -1.24
CA THR A 28 -12.40 6.62 -0.69
C THR A 28 -11.81 7.58 0.34
N MET A 29 -10.48 7.63 0.48
CA MET A 29 -9.81 8.45 1.48
C MET A 29 -9.38 9.79 0.90
N THR A 30 -9.48 10.82 1.72
CA THR A 30 -8.83 12.11 1.50
C THR A 30 -7.34 12.00 1.81
N ILE A 31 -6.54 12.92 1.27
CA ILE A 31 -5.09 12.94 1.51
C ILE A 31 -4.75 12.99 3.02
N PRO A 32 -5.40 13.83 3.86
CA PRO A 32 -5.13 13.84 5.30
C PRO A 32 -5.39 12.48 5.97
N GLU A 33 -6.46 11.78 5.62
CA GLU A 33 -6.80 10.46 6.18
C GLU A 33 -5.75 9.40 5.82
N VAL A 34 -5.20 9.46 4.60
CA VAL A 34 -4.11 8.56 4.17
C VAL A 34 -2.86 8.81 5.02
N VAL A 35 -2.49 10.08 5.19
CA VAL A 35 -1.31 10.45 5.99
C VAL A 35 -1.46 10.00 7.43
N GLU A 36 -2.61 10.25 8.05
CA GLU A 36 -2.90 9.83 9.42
C GLU A 36 -2.81 8.30 9.56
N THR A 37 -3.43 7.55 8.65
CA THR A 37 -3.39 6.09 8.67
C THR A 37 -1.97 5.52 8.61
N VAL A 38 -1.10 6.10 7.78
CA VAL A 38 0.33 5.69 7.71
C VAL A 38 1.04 5.96 9.04
N LEU A 39 0.80 7.13 9.65
CA LEU A 39 1.43 7.51 10.92
C LEU A 39 0.96 6.62 12.08
N GLU A 40 -0.32 6.24 12.12
CA GLU A 40 -0.84 5.35 13.16
C GLU A 40 -0.27 3.94 13.08
N TYR A 41 -0.14 3.37 11.87
CA TYR A 41 0.51 2.07 11.69
C TYR A 41 2.00 2.13 12.08
N TYR A 42 2.69 3.21 11.73
CA TYR A 42 4.08 3.41 12.13
C TYR A 42 4.25 3.52 13.66
N ALA A 43 3.35 4.25 14.32
CA ALA A 43 3.34 4.39 15.77
C ALA A 43 2.87 3.12 16.51
N GLY A 44 2.33 2.13 15.78
CA GLY A 44 1.75 0.91 16.36
C GLY A 44 0.43 1.16 17.11
N THR A 45 -0.23 2.30 16.86
CA THR A 45 -1.49 2.68 17.51
C THR A 45 -2.72 2.16 16.78
N LYS A 46 -2.58 1.82 15.49
CA LYS A 46 -3.61 1.14 14.69
C LYS A 46 -3.25 -0.34 14.54
N GLN A 47 -4.22 -1.20 14.87
CA GLN A 47 -4.15 -2.65 14.65
C GLN A 47 -4.99 -3.05 13.45
N ASP A 48 -4.70 -4.23 12.90
CA ASP A 48 -5.41 -4.84 11.78
C ASP A 48 -6.81 -5.35 12.19
#